data_AF-A0A7V9GKR9-F1
#
_entry.id   AF-A0A7V9GKR9-F1
#
_cell.length_a   1.000
_cell.length_b   1.000
_cell.length_c   1.000
_cell.angle_alpha   90.00
_cell.angle_beta   90.00
_cell.angle_gamma   90.00
#
_symmetry.space_group_name_H-M   'P 1'
#
loop_
_entity.id
_entity.type
_entity.pdbx_description
1 polymer ?
#
loop_
_entity_poly.entity_id
_entity_poly.type
_entity_poly.pdbx_seq_one_letter_code
_entity_poly.pdbx_strand_id
1 'polypeptide(L)'
;MDTLIPINILIGDRTYRIKVEPKDEEIVRKTVKTINEKILEFKTLFAGKDMQDYVSMVLIWYATELSGKETPILETAQLSEKLTAIEKMINEQLNTDE
;
A
#
# COMPACT_ATOMS: atom_id res chain seq x y z
N MET A 1 -20.42 15.46 6.71
CA MET A 1 -19.15 16.13 7.02
C MET A 1 -18.33 15.13 7.81
N ASP A 2 -17.35 14.49 7.18
CA ASP A 2 -16.46 13.57 7.89
C ASP A 2 -15.67 14.36 8.93
N THR A 3 -15.93 14.05 10.21
CA THR A 3 -15.21 14.64 11.32
C THR A 3 -13.81 14.04 11.36
N LEU A 4 -12.82 14.83 10.96
CA LEU A 4 -11.42 14.43 11.06
C LEU A 4 -11.07 14.07 12.50
N ILE A 5 -10.50 12.88 12.70
CA ILE A 5 -10.05 12.40 14.01
C ILE A 5 -8.55 12.71 14.20
N PRO A 6 -8.14 13.21 15.37
CA PRO A 6 -6.73 13.39 15.67
C PRO A 6 -6.08 12.05 16.06
N ILE A 7 -4.96 11.71 15.42
CA ILE A 7 -4.15 10.54 15.76
C ILE A 7 -2.69 10.95 16.03
N ASN A 8 -2.03 10.15 16.87
CA ASN A 8 -0.59 10.25 17.09
C ASN A 8 0.11 9.14 16.30
N ILE A 9 1.10 9.52 15.50
CA ILE A 9 1.93 8.62 14.70
C ILE A 9 3.40 8.79 15.11
N LEU A 10 4.13 7.68 15.14
CA LEU A 10 5.57 7.65 15.42
C LEU A 10 6.30 7.35 14.11
N ILE A 11 7.19 8.24 13.67
CA ILE A 11 8.05 8.03 12.50
C ILE A 11 9.50 8.19 12.95
N GLY A 12 10.27 7.11 12.86
CA GLY A 12 11.63 7.06 13.40
C GLY A 12 11.64 7.29 14.90
N ASP A 13 12.20 8.41 15.34
CA ASP A 13 12.31 8.84 16.74
C ASP A 13 11.33 9.97 17.11
N ARG A 14 10.48 10.43 16.18
CA ARG A 14 9.59 11.58 16.37
C ARG A 14 8.13 11.19 16.32
N THR A 15 7.36 11.73 17.27
CA THR A 15 5.90 11.58 17.30
C THR A 15 5.24 12.83 16.73
N TYR A 16 4.31 12.63 15.80
CA TYR A 16 3.53 13.69 15.16
C TYR A 16 2.05 13.49 15.45
N ARG A 17 1.34 14.60 15.69
CA ARG A 17 -0.12 14.60 15.81
C ARG A 17 -0.72 15.10 14.51
N ILE A 18 -1.45 14.23 13.82
CA ILE A 18 -2.11 14.55 12.55
C ILE A 18 -3.62 14.33 12.65
N LYS A 19 -4.37 14.96 11.74
CA LYS A 19 -5.82 14.76 11.62
C LYS A 19 -6.08 13.92 10.37
N VAL A 20 -6.83 12.84 10.51
CA VAL A 20 -7.15 11.92 9.41
C VAL A 20 -8.64 11.63 9.38
N GLU A 21 -9.14 11.20 8.22
CA GLU A 21 -10.50 10.70 8.11
C GLU A 21 -10.60 9.31 8.76
N PRO A 22 -11.72 8.95 9.42
CA PRO A 22 -11.86 7.65 10.08
C PRO A 22 -11.62 6.46 9.15
N LYS A 23 -12.01 6.58 7.87
CA LYS A 23 -11.82 5.55 6.85
C LYS A 23 -10.35 5.27 6.51
N ASP A 24 -9.48 6.26 6.69
CA ASP A 24 -8.07 6.17 6.31
C ASP A 24 -7.16 5.85 7.51
N GLU A 25 -7.69 5.86 8.74
CA GLU A 25 -6.89 5.67 9.95
C GLU A 25 -6.07 4.38 9.93
N GLU A 26 -6.70 3.27 9.54
CA GLU A 26 -6.04 1.96 9.48
C GLU A 26 -4.93 1.95 8.43
N ILE A 27 -5.20 2.54 7.25
CA ILE A 27 -4.23 2.62 6.15
C ILE A 27 -3.02 3.45 6.60
N VAL A 28 -3.26 4.60 7.24
CA VAL A 28 -2.20 5.48 7.75
C VAL A 28 -1.35 4.74 8.78
N ARG A 29 -1.96 4.00 9.73
CA ARG A 29 -1.20 3.23 10.72
C ARG A 29 -0.36 2.12 10.10
N LYS A 30 -0.91 1.40 9.11
CA LYS A 30 -0.16 0.36 8.39
C LYS A 30 1.04 0.95 7.65
N THR A 31 0.84 2.04 6.91
CA THR A 31 1.91 2.72 6.19
C THR A 31 3.02 3.20 7.14
N VAL A 32 2.66 3.80 8.27
CA VAL A 32 3.63 4.26 9.27
C VAL A 32 4.45 3.09 9.83
N LYS A 33 3.81 1.93 10.07
CA LYS A 33 4.52 0.72 10.51
C LYS A 33 5.55 0.27 9.49
N THR A 34 5.16 0.17 8.22
CA THR A 34 6.06 -0.20 7.11
C THR A 34 7.22 0.78 6.96
N ILE A 35 6.97 2.08 7.07
CA ILE A 35 8.02 3.11 7.05
C ILE A 35 9.04 2.86 8.16
N ASN A 36 8.60 2.62 9.40
CA ASN A 36 9.50 2.38 10.52
C ASN A 36 10.33 1.09 10.38
N GLU A 37 9.73 0.02 9.85
CA GLU A 37 10.44 -1.22 9.54
C GLU A 37 11.57 -0.96 8.52
N LYS A 38 11.29 -0.15 7.48
CA LYS A 38 12.28 0.22 6.47
C LYS A 38 13.37 1.15 7.00
N ILE A 39 13.03 2.08 7.90
CA ILE A 39 14.02 2.90 8.61
C ILE A 39 14.99 1.98 9.38
N LEU A 40 14.46 0.97 10.07
CA LEU A 40 15.29 0.03 10.83
C LEU A 40 16.19 -0.80 9.90
N GLU A 41 15.66 -1.28 8.77
CA GLU A 41 16.44 -2.00 7.76
C GLU A 41 17.60 -1.15 7.24
N PHE A 42 17.34 0.10 6.81
CA PHE A 42 18.41 0.97 6.33
C PHE A 42 19.42 1.34 7.42
N LYS A 43 18.98 1.46 8.68
CA LYS A 43 19.89 1.61 9.83
C LYS A 43 20.86 0.45 9.97
N THR A 44 20.40 -0.77 9.74
CA THR A 44 21.27 -1.96 9.80
C THR A 44 22.23 -2.05 8.62
N LEU A 45 21.80 -1.62 7.42
CA LEU A 45 22.61 -1.68 6.20
C LEU A 45 23.65 -0.55 6.12
N PHE A 46 23.31 0.65 6.57
CA PHE A 46 24.15 1.84 6.44
C PHE A 46 24.40 2.47 7.82
N ALA A 47 25.50 2.08 8.47
CA ALA A 47 25.87 2.63 9.77
C ALA A 47 26.36 4.09 9.69
N GLY A 48 26.13 4.87 10.75
CA GLY A 48 26.70 6.22 10.90
C GLY A 48 25.97 7.34 10.17
N LYS A 49 24.77 7.07 9.64
CA LYS A 49 23.88 8.07 9.03
C LYS A 49 22.95 8.67 10.07
N ASP A 50 22.45 9.88 9.79
CA ASP A 50 21.47 10.53 10.67
C ASP A 50 20.03 10.03 10.38
N MET A 51 19.08 10.35 11.27
CA MET A 51 17.69 9.93 11.09
C MET A 51 17.05 10.53 9.83
N GLN A 52 17.48 11.73 9.41
CA GLN A 52 16.90 12.41 8.25
C GLN A 52 17.30 11.73 6.95
N ASP A 53 18.54 11.26 6.86
CA ASP A 53 19.06 10.45 5.77
C ASP A 53 18.28 9.16 5.63
N TYR A 54 18.02 8.44 6.74
CA TYR A 54 17.22 7.21 6.68
C TYR A 54 15.79 7.47 6.23
N VAL A 55 15.14 8.53 6.72
CA VAL A 55 13.78 8.90 6.27
C VAL A 55 13.80 9.25 4.78
N SER A 56 14.83 9.93 4.30
CA SER A 56 15.00 10.28 2.88
C SER A 56 15.18 9.03 2.01
N MET A 57 15.95 8.04 2.48
CA MET A 57 16.08 6.74 1.79
C MET A 57 14.74 6.01 1.70
N VAL A 58 13.96 6.00 2.79
CA VAL A 58 12.61 5.40 2.78
C VAL A 58 11.68 6.16 1.85
N LEU A 59 11.77 7.49 1.77
CA LEU A 59 10.96 8.29 0.85
C LEU A 59 11.24 7.91 -0.61
N ILE A 60 12.51 7.80 -0.99
CA ILE A 60 12.91 7.39 -2.33
C ILE A 60 12.40 5.97 -2.62
N TRP A 61 12.65 5.03 -1.69
CA TRP A 61 12.17 3.65 -1.81
C TRP A 61 10.65 3.59 -2.00
N TYR A 62 9.90 4.31 -1.17
CA TYR A 62 8.44 4.33 -1.21
C TYR A 62 7.93 4.92 -2.53
N ALA A 63 8.53 6.02 -3.01
CA ALA A 63 8.19 6.60 -4.31
C ALA A 63 8.47 5.62 -5.47
N THR A 64 9.57 4.86 -5.41
CA THR A 64 9.89 3.85 -6.44
C THR A 64 8.97 2.64 -6.38
N GLU A 65 8.57 2.19 -5.18
CA GLU A 65 7.64 1.07 -5.02
C GLU A 65 6.23 1.44 -5.50
N LEU A 66 5.78 2.67 -5.24
CA LEU A 66 4.49 3.17 -5.69
C LEU A 66 4.41 3.22 -7.22
N SER A 67 5.47 3.71 -7.88
CA SER A 67 5.58 3.70 -9.34
C SER A 67 5.69 2.28 -9.92
N GLY A 68 6.31 1.36 -9.20
CA GLY A 68 6.39 -0.06 -9.60
C GLY A 68 5.06 -0.82 -9.43
N LYS A 69 4.13 -0.29 -8.64
CA LYS A 69 2.77 -0.82 -8.43
C LYS A 69 1.72 -0.27 -9.38
N GLU A 70 2.09 0.47 -10.44
CA GLU A 70 1.21 0.78 -11.59
C GLU A 70 0.86 -0.46 -12.45
N THR A 71 1.11 -1.66 -11.93
CA THR A 71 0.65 -2.96 -12.45
C THR A 71 -0.80 -3.39 -12.11
N PRO A 72 -1.76 -2.62 -11.53
CA PRO A 72 -3.09 -3.15 -11.31
C PRO A 72 -3.82 -3.35 -12.64
N ILE A 73 -3.41 -2.64 -13.71
CA ILE A 73 -4.03 -2.74 -15.04
C ILE A 73 -3.82 -4.13 -15.65
N LEU A 74 -2.64 -4.73 -15.47
CA LEU A 74 -2.34 -6.06 -16.01
C LEU A 74 -3.05 -7.16 -15.20
N GLU A 75 -3.08 -7.05 -13.88
CA GLU A 75 -3.78 -8.02 -13.02
C GLU A 75 -5.29 -7.95 -13.20
N THR A 76 -5.88 -6.75 -13.32
CA THR A 76 -7.32 -6.58 -13.58
C THR A 76 -7.72 -7.07 -14.97
N ALA A 77 -6.90 -6.84 -15.99
CA ALA A 77 -7.13 -7.39 -17.33
C ALA A 77 -7.11 -8.93 -17.33
N GLN A 78 -6.12 -9.53 -16.67
CA GLN A 78 -6.03 -10.99 -16.54
C GLN A 78 -7.16 -11.59 -15.70
N LEU A 79 -7.62 -10.88 -14.67
CA LEU A 79 -8.77 -11.30 -13.86
C LEU A 79 -10.07 -11.23 -14.67
N SER A 80 -10.24 -10.17 -15.46
CA SER A 80 -11.39 -9.99 -16.36
C SER A 80 -11.45 -11.09 -17.42
N GLU A 81 -10.31 -11.43 -18.04
CA GLU A 81 -10.25 -12.55 -19.01
C GLU A 81 -10.68 -13.88 -18.35
N LYS A 82 -10.16 -14.18 -17.15
CA LYS A 82 -10.54 -15.39 -16.42
C LYS A 82 -12.02 -15.42 -16.08
N LEU A 83 -12.61 -14.28 -15.69
CA LEU A 83 -14.04 -14.17 -15.42
C LEU A 83 -14.87 -14.40 -16.68
N THR A 84 -14.50 -13.78 -17.82
CA THR A 84 -15.20 -14.02 -19.10
C THR A 84 -15.09 -15.46 -19.60
N ALA A 85 -13.94 -16.12 -19.36
CA ALA A 85 -13.78 -17.53 -19.68
C ALA A 85 -14.73 -18.41 -18.84
N ILE A 86 -14.90 -18.10 -17.55
CA ILE A 86 -15.84 -18.81 -16.68
C ILE A 86 -17.29 -18.54 -17.13
N GLU A 87 -17.65 -17.31 -17.45
CA GLU A 87 -18.99 -16.98 -17.99
C GLU A 87 -19.29 -17.74 -19.27
N LYS A 88 -18.30 -17.87 -20.17
CA LYS A 88 -18.46 -18.63 -21.41
C LYS A 88 -18.70 -20.12 -21.14
N MET A 89 -17.96 -20.72 -20.21
CA MET A 89 -18.14 -22.13 -19.83
C MET A 89 -19.52 -22.39 -19.20
N ILE A 90 -20.01 -21.45 -18.39
CA ILE A 90 -21.35 -21.53 -17.80
C ILE A 90 -22.42 -21.41 -18.88
N ASN A 91 -22.29 -20.48 -19.82
CA ASN A 91 -23.22 -20.33 -20.94
C ASN A 91 -23.20 -21.53 -21.90
N GLU A 92 -22.05 -22.17 -22.13
CA GLU A 92 -21.98 -23.40 -22.94
C GLU A 92 -22.76 -24.55 -22.27
N GLN A 93 -22.66 -24.70 -20.96
CA GLN A 93 -23.40 -25.73 -20.22
C GLN A 93 -24.90 -25.44 -20.17
N LEU A 94 -25.31 -24.17 -20.01
CA LEU A 94 -26.73 -23.79 -19.96
C LEU A 94 -27.45 -23.87 -21.31
N ASN A 95 -26.74 -23.76 -22.44
CA ASN A 95 -27.32 -23.92 -23.78
C ASN A 95 -27.33 -25.38 -24.28
N THR A 96 -26.82 -26.33 -23.49
CA THR A 96 -26.80 -27.76 -23.85
C THR A 96 -28.05 -28.52 -23.37
N ASP A 97 -28.99 -27.84 -22.71
CA ASP A 97 -30.24 -28.41 -22.18
C ASP A 97 -31.50 -28.10 -23.05
N GLU A 98 -31.35 -27.73 -24.34
CA GLU A 98 -32.43 -27.81 -25.34
C GLU A 98 -32.26 -28.97 -26.34
#